data_AF-A0A431HT37-F1
#
_entry.id   AF-A0A431HT37-F1
#
_cell.length_a   1.000
_cell.length_b   1.000
_cell.length_c   1.000
_cell.angle_alpha   90.00
_cell.angle_beta   90.00
_cell.angle_gamma   90.00
#
_symmetry.space_group_name_H-M   'P 1'
#
loop_
_entity.id
_entity.type
_entity.pdbx_description
1 polymer ?
#
loop_
_entity_poly.entity_id
_entity_poly.type
_entity_poly.pdbx_seq_one_letter_code
_entity_poly.pdbx_strand_id
1 'polypeptide(L)'
;MTNFKTFIESKEKEDVSKIIAKLPKNHQKLLNGYKFKYTGGNTLHGDNEHIGYIHKDNIVVAAPWHYSRSFTTLHEIAHLVYEKLFTEELKKEWSDLFKNTIKSQIEKNPNSKDSLKQNAEEIFCMAYAATYAKHPPSTYLNEKWQDFVKYLP
;
A
#
# COMPACT_ATOMS: atom_id res chain seq x y z
N MET A 1 -29.92 -6.40 -18.59
CA MET A 1 -28.65 -5.98 -19.25
C MET A 1 -27.80 -5.26 -18.22
N THR A 2 -26.59 -5.73 -17.97
CA THR A 2 -25.62 -5.04 -17.10
C THR A 2 -25.03 -3.88 -17.90
N ASN A 3 -25.27 -2.63 -17.48
CA ASN A 3 -24.64 -1.49 -18.15
C ASN A 3 -23.13 -1.45 -17.80
N PHE A 4 -22.35 -0.74 -18.62
CA PHE A 4 -20.89 -0.68 -18.47
C PHE A 4 -20.45 -0.21 -17.08
N LYS A 5 -21.16 0.76 -16.48
CA LYS A 5 -20.88 1.24 -15.13
C LYS A 5 -21.04 0.12 -14.09
N THR A 6 -22.15 -0.62 -14.13
CA THR A 6 -22.39 -1.75 -13.24
C THR A 6 -21.37 -2.87 -13.43
N PHE A 7 -20.91 -3.10 -14.67
CA PHE A 7 -19.84 -4.06 -14.95
C PHE A 7 -18.51 -3.67 -14.30
N ILE A 8 -18.12 -2.39 -14.41
CA ILE A 8 -16.91 -1.87 -13.78
C ILE A 8 -17.00 -1.97 -12.26
N GLU A 9 -18.12 -1.53 -11.67
CA GLU A 9 -18.35 -1.60 -10.22
C GLU A 9 -18.32 -3.06 -9.70
N SER A 10 -18.92 -4.01 -10.43
CA SER A 10 -18.87 -5.42 -10.05
C SER A 10 -17.46 -6.00 -10.10
N LYS A 11 -16.67 -5.60 -11.10
CA LYS A 11 -15.30 -6.08 -11.29
C LYS A 11 -14.35 -5.49 -10.24
N GLU A 12 -14.57 -4.24 -9.85
CA GLU A 12 -13.85 -3.60 -8.74
C GLU A 12 -14.05 -4.36 -7.43
N LYS A 13 -15.28 -4.79 -7.12
CA LYS A 13 -15.55 -5.59 -5.92
C LYS A 13 -14.84 -6.95 -5.94
N GLU A 14 -14.80 -7.62 -7.09
CA GLU A 14 -14.05 -8.86 -7.26
C GLU A 14 -12.54 -8.66 -7.09
N ASP A 15 -12.01 -7.59 -7.67
CA ASP A 15 -10.58 -7.30 -7.62
C ASP A 15 -10.12 -6.90 -6.21
N VAL A 16 -10.92 -6.14 -5.47
CA VAL A 16 -10.71 -5.88 -4.03
C VAL A 16 -10.68 -7.20 -3.25
N SER A 17 -11.64 -8.08 -3.49
CA SER A 17 -11.71 -9.37 -2.80
C SER A 17 -10.46 -10.23 -3.06
N LYS A 18 -9.94 -10.21 -4.29
CA LYS A 18 -8.69 -10.90 -4.67
C LYS A 18 -7.46 -10.27 -4.01
N ILE A 19 -7.44 -8.95 -3.82
CA ILE A 19 -6.36 -8.26 -3.09
C ILE A 19 -6.38 -8.69 -1.63
N ILE A 20 -7.54 -8.57 -0.96
CA ILE A 20 -7.70 -8.91 0.46
C ILE A 20 -7.35 -10.38 0.72
N ALA A 21 -7.75 -11.28 -0.17
CA ALA A 21 -7.48 -12.72 -0.02
C ALA A 21 -5.97 -13.07 0.06
N LYS A 22 -5.08 -12.22 -0.45
CA LYS A 22 -3.62 -12.43 -0.41
C LYS A 22 -2.98 -12.00 0.92
N LEU A 23 -3.68 -11.19 1.71
CA LEU A 23 -3.14 -10.64 2.95
C LEU A 23 -3.14 -11.70 4.06
N PRO A 24 -2.26 -11.60 5.07
CA PRO A 24 -2.37 -12.37 6.30
C PRO A 24 -3.75 -12.23 6.96
N LYS A 25 -4.24 -13.28 7.61
CA LYS A 25 -5.60 -13.32 8.17
C LYS A 25 -5.86 -12.22 9.19
N ASN A 26 -4.86 -11.82 9.97
CA ASN A 26 -5.01 -10.75 10.95
C ASN A 26 -5.10 -9.37 10.27
N HIS A 27 -4.35 -9.15 9.18
CA HIS A 27 -4.50 -7.94 8.35
C HIS A 27 -5.87 -7.87 7.68
N GLN A 28 -6.40 -9.02 7.19
CA GLN A 28 -7.76 -9.09 6.62
C GLN A 28 -8.83 -8.63 7.63
N LYS A 29 -8.70 -9.03 8.90
CA LYS A 29 -9.68 -8.67 9.95
C LYS A 29 -9.77 -7.16 10.19
N LEU A 30 -8.69 -6.41 10.00
CA LEU A 30 -8.69 -4.95 10.16
C LEU A 30 -9.64 -4.27 9.16
N LEU A 31 -9.87 -4.90 8.01
CA LEU A 31 -10.70 -4.36 6.93
C LEU A 31 -12.19 -4.66 7.14
N ASN A 32 -12.57 -5.37 8.20
CA ASN A 32 -13.96 -5.65 8.50
C ASN A 32 -14.75 -4.35 8.73
N GLY A 33 -15.76 -4.11 7.90
CA GLY A 33 -16.59 -2.92 7.95
C GLY A 33 -16.09 -1.75 7.08
N TYR A 34 -14.89 -1.85 6.49
CA TYR A 34 -14.40 -0.84 5.56
C TYR A 34 -15.07 -0.95 4.18
N LYS A 35 -15.27 0.19 3.54
CA LYS A 35 -15.81 0.35 2.19
C LYS A 35 -14.72 0.92 1.29
N PHE A 36 -14.52 0.30 0.14
CA PHE A 36 -13.55 0.75 -0.86
C PHE A 36 -14.25 1.66 -1.87
N LYS A 37 -13.66 2.83 -2.12
CA LYS A 37 -14.13 3.77 -3.14
C LYS A 37 -12.98 4.13 -4.08
N TYR A 38 -13.10 3.70 -5.33
CA TYR A 38 -12.16 4.10 -6.37
C TYR A 38 -12.60 5.39 -7.04
N THR A 39 -11.66 6.30 -7.24
CA THR A 39 -11.87 7.55 -7.95
C THR A 39 -10.95 7.63 -9.17
N GLY A 40 -11.41 8.32 -10.21
CA GLY A 40 -10.58 8.60 -11.37
C GLY A 40 -9.57 9.72 -11.09
N GLY A 41 -8.48 9.74 -11.85
CA GLY A 41 -7.42 10.75 -11.70
C GLY A 41 -6.16 10.20 -11.03
N ASN A 42 -5.15 11.05 -10.99
CA ASN A 42 -3.82 10.71 -10.49
C ASN A 42 -3.67 10.97 -8.99
N THR A 43 -4.48 11.88 -8.49
CA THR A 43 -4.59 12.29 -7.09
C THR A 43 -6.09 12.43 -6.77
N LEU A 44 -6.41 12.61 -5.49
CA LEU A 44 -7.78 12.75 -5.05
C LEU A 44 -8.36 14.13 -5.43
N HIS A 45 -9.67 14.21 -5.58
CA HIS A 45 -10.31 15.47 -5.97
C HIS A 45 -10.14 16.54 -4.88
N GLY A 46 -9.45 17.64 -5.21
CA GLY A 46 -9.15 18.72 -4.26
C GLY A 46 -7.87 18.50 -3.45
N ASP A 47 -7.12 17.44 -3.75
CA ASP A 47 -5.87 17.09 -3.08
C ASP A 47 -4.83 16.66 -4.14
N ASN A 48 -3.76 17.43 -4.26
CA ASN A 48 -2.73 17.20 -5.28
C ASN A 48 -1.55 16.36 -4.76
N GLU A 49 -1.59 15.93 -3.50
CA GLU A 49 -0.49 15.23 -2.85
C GLU A 49 -0.84 13.75 -2.60
N HIS A 50 -2.09 13.47 -2.20
CA HIS A 50 -2.48 12.12 -1.81
C HIS A 50 -3.08 11.31 -2.96
N ILE A 51 -2.60 10.08 -3.09
CA ILE A 51 -3.12 9.07 -4.04
C ILE A 51 -4.18 8.17 -3.42
N GLY A 52 -4.43 8.32 -2.12
CA GLY A 52 -5.49 7.67 -1.38
C GLY A 52 -5.51 8.16 0.06
N TYR A 53 -6.56 7.79 0.80
CA TYR A 53 -6.62 7.97 2.25
C TYR A 53 -7.58 6.98 2.88
N ILE A 54 -7.44 6.84 4.20
CA ILE A 54 -8.44 6.20 5.06
C ILE A 54 -9.19 7.28 5.86
N HIS A 55 -10.51 7.33 5.73
CA HIS A 55 -11.36 8.21 6.53
C HIS A 55 -12.57 7.45 7.05
N LYS A 56 -12.65 7.32 8.39
CA LYS A 56 -13.67 6.53 9.09
C LYS A 56 -13.68 5.09 8.57
N ASP A 57 -14.80 4.65 8.00
CA ASP A 57 -15.00 3.33 7.42
C ASP A 57 -14.71 3.29 5.91
N ASN A 58 -14.03 4.29 5.33
CA ASN A 58 -13.79 4.35 3.88
C ASN A 58 -12.30 4.35 3.55
N ILE A 59 -11.92 3.51 2.58
CA ILE A 59 -10.63 3.53 1.92
C ILE A 59 -10.86 4.11 0.52
N VAL A 60 -10.35 5.32 0.28
CA VAL A 60 -10.53 6.04 -0.99
C VAL A 60 -9.22 6.03 -1.73
N VAL A 61 -9.24 5.62 -3.01
CA VAL A 61 -8.02 5.46 -3.81
C VAL A 61 -8.17 6.18 -5.15
N ALA A 62 -7.19 7.01 -5.48
CA ALA A 62 -6.88 7.48 -6.82
C ALA A 62 -5.79 6.58 -7.45
N ALA A 63 -5.78 6.46 -8.77
CA ALA A 63 -4.88 5.54 -9.48
C ALA A 63 -3.88 6.33 -10.32
N PRO A 64 -2.71 6.70 -9.77
CA PRO A 64 -1.71 7.44 -10.53
C PRO A 64 -1.18 6.61 -11.71
N TRP A 65 -0.72 7.28 -12.78
CA TRP A 65 -0.18 6.63 -13.99
C TRP A 65 0.96 5.64 -13.73
N HIS A 66 1.66 5.77 -12.61
CA HIS A 66 2.84 4.98 -12.26
C HIS A 66 2.58 3.80 -11.33
N TYR A 67 1.38 3.72 -10.70
CA TYR A 67 1.04 2.62 -9.80
C TYR A 67 -0.30 2.00 -10.19
N SER A 68 -0.37 0.67 -10.15
CA SER A 68 -1.64 -0.03 -10.33
C SER A 68 -2.60 0.29 -9.18
N ARG A 69 -3.91 0.32 -9.45
CA ARG A 69 -4.96 0.43 -8.40
C ARG A 69 -4.77 -0.56 -7.26
N SER A 70 -4.37 -1.79 -7.58
CA SER A 70 -4.12 -2.81 -6.55
C SER A 70 -2.94 -2.45 -5.66
N PHE A 71 -1.88 -1.87 -6.23
CA PHE A 71 -0.72 -1.43 -5.46
C PHE A 71 -1.11 -0.27 -4.54
N THR A 72 -1.81 0.75 -5.05
CA THR A 72 -2.26 1.88 -4.21
C THR A 72 -3.24 1.43 -3.13
N THR A 73 -4.15 0.50 -3.46
CA THR A 73 -5.05 -0.09 -2.43
C THR A 73 -4.27 -0.79 -1.33
N LEU A 74 -3.23 -1.55 -1.67
CA LEU A 74 -2.38 -2.21 -0.68
C LEU A 74 -1.57 -1.22 0.16
N HIS A 75 -1.15 -0.10 -0.44
CA HIS A 75 -0.46 0.99 0.25
C HIS A 75 -1.39 1.62 1.30
N GLU A 76 -2.64 1.94 0.96
CA GLU A 76 -3.61 2.45 1.95
C GLU A 76 -3.89 1.42 3.06
N ILE A 77 -4.05 0.15 2.71
CA ILE A 77 -4.22 -0.92 3.72
C ILE A 77 -2.99 -0.99 4.64
N ALA A 78 -1.79 -0.71 4.12
CA ALA A 78 -0.58 -0.71 4.92
C ALA A 78 -0.54 0.41 5.96
N HIS A 79 -1.09 1.60 5.67
CA HIS A 79 -1.27 2.64 6.68
C HIS A 79 -2.15 2.14 7.84
N LEU A 80 -3.23 1.39 7.55
CA LEU A 80 -4.06 0.81 8.60
C LEU A 80 -3.30 -0.26 9.42
N VAL A 81 -2.50 -1.09 8.75
CA VAL A 81 -1.64 -2.07 9.42
C VAL A 81 -0.63 -1.36 10.33
N TYR A 82 -0.01 -0.29 9.84
CA TYR A 82 0.93 0.52 10.62
C TYR A 82 0.23 1.15 11.84
N GLU A 83 -0.95 1.74 11.65
CA GLU A 83 -1.69 2.38 12.74
C GLU A 83 -2.17 1.39 13.81
N LYS A 84 -2.64 0.20 13.40
CA LYS A 84 -3.34 -0.72 14.31
C LYS A 84 -2.49 -1.85 14.86
N LEU A 85 -1.43 -2.27 14.15
CA LEU A 85 -0.63 -3.44 14.54
C LEU A 85 0.78 -3.07 14.99
N PHE A 86 1.31 -1.89 14.67
CA PHE A 86 2.65 -1.52 15.12
C PHE A 86 2.63 -1.08 16.57
N THR A 87 3.39 -1.79 17.40
CA THR A 87 3.83 -1.29 18.69
C THR A 87 5.00 -0.31 18.51
N GLU A 88 5.37 0.42 19.56
CA GLU A 88 6.53 1.31 19.51
C GLU A 88 7.84 0.54 19.25
N GLU A 89 7.93 -0.71 19.72
CA GLU A 89 9.04 -1.60 19.42
C GLU A 89 9.11 -1.91 17.92
N LEU A 90 7.99 -2.28 17.30
CA LEU A 90 7.93 -2.54 15.84
C LEU A 90 8.26 -1.30 15.02
N LYS A 91 7.78 -0.11 15.44
CA LYS A 91 8.14 1.16 14.77
C LYS A 91 9.64 1.41 14.85
N LYS A 92 10.26 1.14 16.00
CA LYS A 92 11.71 1.28 16.18
C LYS A 92 12.48 0.27 15.34
N GLU A 93 12.10 -1.01 15.37
CA GLU A 93 12.72 -2.06 14.55
C GLU A 93 12.67 -1.73 13.06
N TRP A 94 11.50 -1.29 12.57
CA TRP A 94 11.35 -0.85 11.20
C TRP A 94 12.22 0.36 10.87
N SER A 95 12.21 1.40 11.72
CA SER A 95 13.04 2.59 11.53
C SER A 95 14.53 2.23 11.45
N ASP A 96 15.00 1.35 12.33
CA ASP A 96 16.40 0.92 12.36
C ASP A 96 16.74 0.10 11.11
N LEU A 97 15.86 -0.82 10.70
CA LEU A 97 16.00 -1.58 9.46
C LEU A 97 16.08 -0.65 8.25
N PHE A 98 15.15 0.30 8.15
CA PHE A 98 15.08 1.28 7.06
C PHE A 98 16.38 2.11 6.96
N LYS A 99 16.83 2.70 8.08
CA LYS A 99 18.08 3.48 8.12
C LYS A 99 19.29 2.67 7.66
N ASN A 100 19.35 1.39 8.03
CA ASN A 100 20.47 0.50 7.71
C ASN A 100 20.46 -0.02 6.26
N THR A 101 19.33 0.09 5.55
CA THR A 101 19.14 -0.52 4.23
C THR A 101 18.87 0.49 3.12
N ILE A 102 18.44 1.71 3.45
CA ILE A 102 18.05 2.70 2.44
C ILE A 102 19.19 3.09 1.51
N LYS A 103 20.42 3.23 2.04
CA LYS A 103 21.59 3.58 1.23
C LYS A 103 21.88 2.52 0.16
N SER A 104 21.91 1.25 0.55
CA SER A 104 22.17 0.16 -0.39
C SER A 104 21.01 -0.04 -1.37
N GLN A 105 19.77 0.25 -0.96
CA GLN A 105 18.62 0.24 -1.86
C GLN A 105 18.76 1.32 -2.96
N ILE A 106 19.17 2.54 -2.59
CA ILE A 106 19.43 3.64 -3.53
C ILE A 106 20.59 3.26 -4.47
N GLU A 107 21.68 2.68 -3.95
CA GLU A 107 22.83 2.27 -4.77
C GLU A 107 22.44 1.20 -5.82
N LYS A 108 21.53 0.29 -5.48
CA LYS A 108 21.01 -0.72 -6.43
C LYS A 108 20.12 -0.13 -7.52
N ASN A 109 19.43 0.98 -7.24
CA ASN A 109 18.59 1.68 -8.21
C ASN A 109 18.70 3.21 -8.04
N PRO A 110 19.75 3.84 -8.58
CA PRO A 110 20.02 5.27 -8.34
C PRO A 110 18.88 6.20 -8.76
N ASN A 111 18.12 5.81 -9.80
CA ASN A 111 16.97 6.58 -10.30
C ASN A 111 15.79 6.61 -9.32
N SER A 112 15.81 5.78 -8.28
CA SER A 112 14.74 5.73 -7.27
C SER A 112 14.97 6.63 -6.06
N LYS A 113 16.07 7.38 -6.02
CA LYS A 113 16.46 8.23 -4.88
C LYS A 113 15.34 9.14 -4.40
N ASP A 114 14.64 9.80 -5.32
CA ASP A 114 13.56 10.73 -4.97
C ASP A 114 12.32 9.99 -4.45
N SER A 115 11.96 8.86 -5.07
CA SER A 115 10.89 7.97 -4.60
C SER A 115 11.14 7.36 -3.23
N LEU A 116 12.41 7.27 -2.81
CA LEU A 116 12.86 6.75 -1.53
C LEU A 116 13.06 7.83 -0.46
N LYS A 117 12.95 9.12 -0.82
CA LYS A 117 13.07 10.26 0.10
C LYS A 117 11.72 10.56 0.78
N GLN A 118 11.21 9.56 1.49
CA GLN A 118 9.95 9.65 2.24
C GLN A 118 10.18 9.26 3.71
N ASN A 119 9.17 9.47 4.55
CA ASN A 119 9.26 9.08 5.96
C ASN A 119 9.22 7.53 6.10
N ALA A 120 9.53 7.02 7.29
CA ALA A 120 9.62 5.58 7.51
C ALA A 120 8.27 4.85 7.27
N GLU A 121 7.15 5.46 7.64
CA GLU A 121 5.82 4.90 7.45
C GLU A 121 5.46 4.78 5.96
N GLU A 122 5.71 5.82 5.17
CA GLU A 122 5.48 5.81 3.72
C GLU A 122 6.29 4.70 3.03
N ILE A 123 7.56 4.56 3.41
CA ILE A 123 8.41 3.49 2.85
C ILE A 123 7.92 2.11 3.31
N PHE A 124 7.45 1.98 4.55
CA PHE A 124 6.80 0.75 5.01
C PHE A 124 5.58 0.42 4.13
N CYS A 125 4.70 1.40 3.90
CA CYS A 125 3.47 1.21 3.15
C CYS A 125 3.75 0.81 1.69
N MET A 126 4.76 1.43 1.08
CA MET A 126 5.26 1.05 -0.24
C MET A 126 5.85 -0.38 -0.27
N ALA A 127 6.64 -0.76 0.73
CA ALA A 127 7.23 -2.10 0.83
C ALA A 127 6.16 -3.17 1.08
N TYR A 128 5.16 -2.87 1.90
CA TYR A 128 3.99 -3.73 2.13
C TYR A 128 3.23 -3.96 0.83
N ALA A 129 2.91 -2.89 0.10
CA ALA A 129 2.27 -2.99 -1.19
C ALA A 129 3.10 -3.80 -2.19
N ALA A 130 4.41 -3.60 -2.19
CA ALA A 130 5.32 -4.35 -3.05
C ALA A 130 5.39 -5.85 -2.72
N THR A 131 5.17 -6.22 -1.46
CA THR A 131 5.18 -7.61 -0.99
C THR A 131 3.99 -8.42 -1.52
N TYR A 132 2.81 -7.80 -1.61
CA TYR A 132 1.55 -8.50 -1.96
C TYR A 132 1.03 -8.18 -3.37
N ALA A 133 1.57 -7.15 -4.03
CA ALA A 133 1.22 -6.85 -5.41
C ALA A 133 1.78 -7.89 -6.39
N LYS A 134 1.04 -8.14 -7.47
CA LYS A 134 1.47 -9.09 -8.52
C LYS A 134 2.65 -8.55 -9.34
N HIS A 135 2.65 -7.24 -9.61
CA HIS A 135 3.66 -6.54 -10.40
C HIS A 135 4.11 -5.28 -9.65
N PRO A 136 4.92 -5.46 -8.60
CA PRO A 136 5.38 -4.35 -7.78
C PRO A 136 6.49 -3.53 -8.47
N PRO A 137 6.59 -2.21 -8.21
CA PRO A 137 7.74 -1.41 -8.60
C PRO A 137 9.01 -1.94 -7.96
N SER A 138 10.06 -2.14 -8.75
CA SER A 138 11.35 -2.68 -8.27
C SER A 138 12.03 -1.79 -7.22
N THR A 139 11.73 -0.49 -7.22
CA THR A 139 12.15 0.49 -6.21
C THR A 139 11.94 0.00 -4.78
N TYR A 140 10.80 -0.65 -4.51
CA TYR A 140 10.38 -1.07 -3.18
C TYR A 140 10.58 -2.57 -2.93
N LEU A 141 11.21 -3.27 -3.88
CA LEU A 141 11.61 -4.66 -3.71
C LEU A 141 12.92 -4.73 -2.92
N ASN A 142 12.81 -5.01 -1.63
CA ASN A 142 13.94 -5.26 -0.74
C ASN A 142 13.61 -6.47 0.14
N GLU A 143 14.40 -7.54 0.04
CA GLU A 143 14.14 -8.81 0.74
C GLU A 143 13.95 -8.62 2.24
N LYS A 144 14.81 -7.81 2.89
CA LYS A 144 14.71 -7.55 4.33
C LYS A 144 13.42 -6.82 4.70
N TRP A 145 12.97 -5.89 3.85
CA TRP A 145 11.69 -5.20 4.07
C TRP A 145 10.51 -6.14 3.91
N GLN A 146 10.55 -7.02 2.90
CA GLN A 146 9.50 -8.01 2.67
C GLN A 146 9.43 -9.05 3.79
N ASP A 147 10.58 -9.47 4.31
CA ASP A 147 10.65 -10.41 5.44
C ASP A 147 10.09 -9.76 6.70
N PHE A 148 10.40 -8.49 6.95
CA PHE A 148 9.79 -7.72 8.03
C PHE A 148 8.26 -7.63 7.87
N VAL A 149 7.76 -7.31 6.67
CA VAL A 149 6.32 -7.24 6.39
C VAL A 149 5.63 -8.58 6.65
N LYS A 150 6.24 -9.70 6.26
CA LYS A 150 5.68 -11.04 6.44
C LYS A 150 5.75 -11.53 7.89
N TYR A 151 6.66 -10.96 8.70
CA TYR A 151 6.80 -11.25 10.12
C TYR A 151 5.70 -10.59 10.98
N LEU A 152 5.04 -9.55 10.45
CA LEU A 152 3.98 -8.84 11.18
C LEU A 152 2.81 -9.77 11.57
N PRO A 153 2.20 -9.55 12.74
CA PRO A 153 1.17 -10.42 13.31
C PRO A 153 -0.15 -10.48 12.51
#